data_AF-A0A7C3PE01-F1
#
_entry.id   AF-A0A7C3PE01-F1
#
_cell.length_a   1.000
_cell.length_b   1.000
_cell.length_c   1.000
_cell.angle_alpha   90.00
_cell.angle_beta   90.00
_cell.angle_gamma   90.00
#
_symmetry.space_group_name_H-M   'P 1'
#
loop_
_entity.id
_entity.type
_entity.pdbx_description
1 polymer ?
#
loop_
_entity_poly.entity_id
_entity_poly.type
_entity_poly.pdbx_seq_one_letter_code
_entity_poly.pdbx_strand_id
1 'polypeptide(L)'
;MNRNEQGFSALMLILALVVAGLIAGIGWYVWQQQDKDQSTDTTSQQQNTNPQTAQPEEKAKANVVKISELGIQLTVSDSLQDLQFISGDTSETNMPAVKAVGFMTTKKLVELDASCTTNKGAPLGTVWKVNGTYTTGENTWVLVKQFPDYYIAYREPGMQCSEDPAFNQLVDDLTADLKKSFTTISEAQN
;
A
#
# COMPACT_ATOMS: atom_id res chain seq x y z
N MET A 1 34.98 -8.50 -51.04
CA MET A 1 34.68 -8.24 -49.61
C MET A 1 34.13 -6.83 -49.51
N ASN A 2 32.82 -6.65 -49.26
CA ASN A 2 32.24 -5.33 -49.07
C ASN A 2 31.00 -5.34 -48.16
N ARG A 3 31.14 -4.62 -47.04
CA ARG A 3 30.23 -3.72 -46.30
C ARG A 3 28.75 -4.08 -46.15
N ASN A 4 28.34 -4.30 -44.90
CA ASN A 4 26.99 -4.04 -44.35
C ASN A 4 27.07 -3.84 -42.82
N GLU A 5 27.39 -2.63 -42.35
CA GLU A 5 27.35 -2.26 -40.91
C GLU A 5 26.84 -0.81 -40.67
N GLN A 6 25.87 -0.32 -41.46
CA GLN A 6 25.32 1.04 -41.30
C GLN A 6 23.99 1.13 -40.52
N GLY A 7 23.48 0.01 -39.98
CA GLY A 7 22.17 -0.03 -39.34
C GLY A 7 22.11 0.35 -37.85
N PHE A 8 23.20 0.21 -37.10
CA PHE A 8 23.14 0.32 -35.63
C PHE A 8 23.25 1.77 -35.11
N SER A 9 23.89 2.66 -35.87
CA SER A 9 24.13 4.04 -35.45
C SER A 9 22.86 4.92 -35.49
N ALA A 10 21.99 4.70 -36.49
CA ALA A 10 20.76 5.47 -36.62
C ALA A 10 19.75 5.18 -35.50
N LEU A 11 19.69 3.92 -35.03
CA LEU A 11 18.76 3.50 -33.98
C LEU A 11 19.11 4.14 -32.62
N MET A 12 20.40 4.21 -32.29
CA MET A 12 20.90 4.84 -31.06
C MET A 12 20.54 6.34 -30.98
N LEU A 13 20.63 7.07 -32.10
CA LEU A 13 20.29 8.49 -32.14
C LEU A 13 18.80 8.75 -31.93
N ILE A 14 17.93 7.91 -32.50
CA ILE A 14 16.47 8.03 -32.33
C ILE A 14 16.09 7.75 -30.87
N LEU A 15 16.66 6.71 -30.24
CA LEU A 15 16.40 6.38 -28.84
C LEU A 15 16.82 7.52 -27.90
N ALA A 16 18.01 8.10 -28.13
CA ALA A 16 18.51 9.22 -27.33
C ALA A 16 17.60 10.46 -27.43
N LEU A 17 17.05 10.75 -28.61
CA LEU A 17 16.11 11.85 -28.81
C LEU A 17 14.78 11.63 -28.08
N VAL A 18 14.27 10.39 -28.05
CA VAL A 18 13.04 10.06 -27.31
C VAL A 18 13.23 10.26 -25.81
N VAL A 19 14.35 9.78 -25.25
CA VAL A 19 14.65 9.95 -23.81
C VAL A 19 14.83 11.43 -23.46
N ALA A 20 15.55 12.20 -24.28
CA ALA A 20 15.72 13.64 -24.06
C ALA A 20 14.37 14.40 -24.12
N GLY A 21 13.48 14.03 -25.04
CA GLY A 21 12.13 14.60 -25.15
C GLY A 21 11.26 14.31 -23.92
N LEU A 22 11.34 13.10 -23.37
CA LEU A 22 10.60 12.73 -22.16
C LEU A 22 11.07 13.52 -20.93
N ILE A 23 12.39 13.68 -20.74
CA ILE A 23 12.94 14.45 -19.61
C ILE A 23 12.55 15.93 -19.72
N ALA A 24 12.65 16.52 -20.91
CA ALA A 24 12.23 17.90 -21.14
C ALA A 24 10.72 18.11 -20.92
N GLY A 25 9.89 17.15 -21.34
CA GLY A 25 8.43 17.21 -21.16
C GLY A 25 8.01 17.17 -19.69
N ILE A 26 8.60 16.27 -18.89
CA ILE A 26 8.29 16.16 -17.45
C ILE A 26 8.77 17.40 -16.69
N GLY A 27 9.96 17.92 -17.02
CA GLY A 27 10.51 19.14 -16.42
C GLY A 27 9.64 20.37 -16.68
N TRP A 28 9.15 20.54 -17.91
CA TRP A 28 8.20 21.61 -18.25
C TRP A 28 6.89 21.47 -17.47
N TYR A 29 6.32 20.25 -17.41
CA TYR A 29 5.04 20.03 -16.76
C TYR A 29 5.06 20.37 -15.26
N VAL A 30 6.15 20.03 -14.55
CA VAL A 30 6.32 20.38 -13.13
C VAL A 30 6.53 21.89 -12.96
N TRP A 31 7.36 22.52 -13.80
CA TRP A 31 7.60 23.96 -13.73
C TRP A 31 6.31 24.76 -13.93
N GLN A 32 5.46 24.36 -14.87
CA GLN A 32 4.20 25.06 -15.14
C GLN A 32 3.15 24.95 -14.03
N GLN A 33 3.27 23.97 -13.12
CA GLN A 33 2.41 23.93 -11.92
C GLN A 33 2.90 24.84 -10.80
N GLN A 34 4.16 25.27 -10.81
CA GLN A 34 4.75 26.06 -9.72
C GLN A 34 4.40 27.57 -9.81
N ASP A 35 4.02 28.06 -10.99
CA ASP A 35 3.60 29.46 -11.21
C ASP A 35 2.16 29.77 -10.76
N LYS A 36 1.41 28.79 -10.23
CA LYS A 36 0.05 29.02 -9.72
C LYS A 36 -0.04 29.37 -8.24
N ASP A 37 1.06 29.27 -7.48
CA ASP A 37 1.08 29.49 -6.03
C ASP A 37 1.94 30.69 -5.60
N GLN A 38 2.09 31.70 -6.47
CA GLN A 38 2.72 32.96 -6.09
C GLN A 38 1.73 34.12 -6.14
N SER A 39 1.00 34.30 -5.03
CA SER A 39 0.45 35.59 -4.63
C SER A 39 0.93 35.94 -3.23
N THR A 40 1.84 36.91 -3.25
CA THR A 40 2.39 37.76 -2.19
C THR A 40 1.31 38.29 -1.23
N ASP A 41 1.51 38.26 0.09
CA ASP A 41 2.03 39.42 0.82
C ASP A 41 2.12 39.22 2.35
N THR A 42 3.23 39.74 2.87
CA THR A 42 3.53 39.92 4.30
C THR A 42 2.99 41.29 4.74
N THR A 43 2.23 41.37 5.83
CA THR A 43 2.11 42.59 6.64
C THR A 43 1.85 42.23 8.11
N SER A 44 2.67 42.81 8.98
CA SER A 44 2.69 42.66 10.44
C SER A 44 1.54 43.39 11.16
N GLN A 45 1.30 42.94 12.40
CA GLN A 45 0.47 43.53 13.48
C GLN A 45 -1.05 43.38 13.22
N GLN A 46 -1.86 42.78 14.10
CA GLN A 46 -2.04 43.16 15.50
C GLN A 46 -2.79 42.03 16.24
N GLN A 47 -2.32 41.72 17.45
CA GLN A 47 -2.94 40.81 18.40
C GLN A 47 -4.39 41.20 18.70
N ASN A 48 -5.34 40.35 18.32
CA ASN A 48 -6.71 40.41 18.82
C ASN A 48 -7.19 38.98 19.07
N THR A 49 -7.12 38.57 20.34
CA THR A 49 -7.69 37.32 20.84
C THR A 49 -9.20 37.40 20.80
N ASN A 50 -9.79 36.94 19.69
CA ASN A 50 -11.19 36.56 19.63
C ASN A 50 -11.23 35.02 19.66
N PRO A 51 -11.97 34.37 20.58
CA PRO A 51 -12.07 32.91 20.60
C PRO A 51 -12.80 32.45 19.34
N GLN A 52 -12.03 32.07 18.32
CA GLN A 52 -12.53 31.35 17.16
C GLN A 52 -13.09 30.03 17.68
N THR A 53 -14.42 29.94 17.67
CA THR A 53 -15.14 28.71 17.92
C THR A 53 -14.58 27.67 16.97
N ALA A 54 -13.84 26.69 17.52
CA ALA A 54 -13.35 25.56 16.76
C ALA A 54 -14.57 24.89 16.13
N GLN A 55 -14.72 25.07 14.83
CA GLN A 55 -15.63 24.28 14.03
C GLN A 55 -15.22 22.82 14.28
N PRO A 56 -16.11 21.96 14.80
CA PRO A 56 -15.75 20.57 15.01
C PRO A 56 -15.37 20.01 13.65
N GLU A 57 -14.09 19.68 13.51
CA GLU A 57 -13.58 18.88 12.41
C GLU A 57 -14.48 17.65 12.38
N GLU A 58 -15.32 17.57 11.34
CA GLU A 58 -16.22 16.45 11.13
C GLU A 58 -15.32 15.22 11.03
N LYS A 59 -15.19 14.48 12.14
CA LYS A 59 -14.35 13.29 12.21
C LYS A 59 -14.78 12.40 11.05
N ALA A 60 -13.92 12.32 10.03
CA ALA A 60 -14.11 11.46 8.89
C ALA A 60 -14.53 10.09 9.43
N LYS A 61 -15.68 9.62 8.94
CA LYS A 61 -16.30 8.38 9.40
C LYS A 61 -15.28 7.26 9.21
N ALA A 62 -14.72 6.77 10.32
CA ALA A 62 -13.68 5.76 10.30
C ALA A 62 -14.21 4.50 9.58
N ASN A 63 -13.54 4.07 8.51
CA ASN A 63 -13.88 2.84 7.80
C ASN A 63 -13.35 1.66 8.61
N VAL A 64 -14.22 0.98 9.36
CA VAL A 64 -13.85 -0.19 10.16
C VAL A 64 -14.09 -1.46 9.34
N VAL A 65 -13.01 -2.21 9.10
CA VAL A 65 -13.06 -3.53 8.46
C VAL A 65 -12.93 -4.60 9.53
N LYS A 66 -13.90 -5.52 9.58
CA LYS A 66 -13.86 -6.71 10.44
C LYS A 66 -13.29 -7.89 9.65
N ILE A 67 -12.31 -8.57 10.23
CA ILE A 67 -11.75 -9.82 9.73
C ILE A 67 -12.17 -10.92 10.71
N SER A 68 -13.38 -11.43 10.51
CA SER A 68 -14.06 -12.35 11.43
C SER A 68 -13.27 -13.63 11.67
N GLU A 69 -12.59 -14.13 10.65
CA GLU A 69 -11.82 -15.37 10.68
C GLU A 69 -10.58 -15.26 11.57
N LEU A 70 -10.05 -14.04 11.74
CA LEU A 70 -8.97 -13.75 12.69
C LEU A 70 -9.50 -13.22 14.03
N GLY A 71 -10.79 -12.89 14.13
CA GLY A 71 -11.40 -12.27 15.31
C GLY A 71 -10.85 -10.88 15.60
N ILE A 72 -10.45 -10.13 14.56
CA ILE A 72 -9.92 -8.77 14.70
C ILE A 72 -10.70 -7.78 13.84
N GLN A 73 -10.57 -6.52 14.18
CA GLN A 73 -11.04 -5.40 13.37
C GLN A 73 -9.95 -4.33 13.28
N LEU A 74 -9.93 -3.59 12.18
CA LEU A 74 -9.01 -2.49 11.95
C LEU A 74 -9.74 -1.30 11.30
N THR A 75 -9.27 -0.10 11.59
CA THR A 75 -9.67 1.11 10.88
C THR A 75 -8.75 1.31 9.69
N VAL A 76 -9.32 1.44 8.50
CA VAL A 76 -8.58 1.62 7.24
C VAL A 76 -8.84 2.99 6.64
N SER A 77 -7.91 3.45 5.80
CA SER A 77 -8.08 4.64 4.96
C SER A 77 -9.11 4.40 3.84
N ASP A 78 -9.57 5.49 3.22
CA ASP A 78 -10.47 5.41 2.05
C ASP A 78 -9.86 4.63 0.87
N SER A 79 -8.54 4.63 0.75
CA SER A 79 -7.79 3.84 -0.25
C SER A 79 -7.95 2.32 -0.09
N LEU A 80 -8.41 1.86 1.08
CA LEU A 80 -8.58 0.45 1.45
C LEU A 80 -10.03 0.12 1.84
N GLN A 81 -11.00 0.99 1.53
CA GLN A 81 -12.41 0.77 1.88
C GLN A 81 -12.99 -0.51 1.23
N ASP A 82 -12.40 -0.96 0.14
CA ASP A 82 -12.76 -2.15 -0.62
C ASP A 82 -11.78 -3.32 -0.38
N LEU A 83 -11.06 -3.29 0.75
CA LEU A 83 -10.20 -4.39 1.20
C LEU A 83 -10.99 -5.69 1.23
N GLN A 84 -10.47 -6.69 0.54
CA GLN A 84 -10.96 -8.04 0.51
C GLN A 84 -10.04 -8.95 1.31
N PHE A 85 -10.66 -9.91 1.98
CA PHE A 85 -9.98 -10.94 2.74
C PHE A 85 -10.53 -12.29 2.31
N ILE A 86 -9.64 -13.23 2.01
CA ILE A 86 -10.01 -14.64 1.85
C ILE A 86 -9.22 -15.46 2.85
N SER A 87 -9.94 -16.25 3.65
CA SER A 87 -9.34 -17.21 4.55
C SER A 87 -8.68 -18.34 3.76
N GLY A 88 -7.46 -18.69 4.17
CA GLY A 88 -6.72 -19.80 3.59
C GLY A 88 -6.45 -20.90 4.60
N ASP A 89 -6.40 -22.13 4.11
CA ASP A 89 -5.74 -23.23 4.82
C ASP A 89 -4.27 -23.22 4.44
N THR A 90 -3.41 -22.65 5.27
CA THR A 90 -1.97 -22.85 5.08
C THR A 90 -1.55 -24.10 5.84
N SER A 91 -1.30 -25.19 5.12
CA SER A 91 -0.48 -26.28 5.64
C SER A 91 1.00 -25.87 5.65
N GLU A 92 1.30 -24.68 6.18
CA GLU A 92 2.68 -24.22 6.32
C GLU A 92 3.32 -25.10 7.40
N THR A 93 4.08 -26.10 6.96
CA THR A 93 4.65 -27.17 7.81
C THR A 93 5.53 -26.64 8.95
N ASN A 94 5.92 -25.36 8.87
CA ASN A 94 6.77 -24.70 9.83
C ASN A 94 6.01 -23.94 10.93
N MET A 95 4.66 -23.98 10.93
CA MET A 95 3.84 -23.32 11.96
C MET A 95 2.73 -24.23 12.50
N PRO A 96 3.05 -25.11 13.47
CA PRO A 96 2.06 -26.01 14.07
C PRO A 96 0.96 -25.28 14.87
N ALA A 97 1.08 -23.97 15.11
CA ALA A 97 0.18 -23.16 15.93
C ALA A 97 -0.68 -22.14 15.17
N VAL A 98 -0.66 -22.15 13.82
CA VAL A 98 -1.52 -21.26 13.01
C VAL A 98 -2.98 -21.68 13.15
N LYS A 99 -3.84 -20.74 13.53
CA LYS A 99 -5.29 -20.94 13.66
C LYS A 99 -6.05 -20.51 12.43
N ALA A 100 -5.62 -19.43 11.82
CA ALA A 100 -6.27 -18.85 10.66
C ALA A 100 -5.25 -18.02 9.88
N VAL A 101 -5.43 -18.01 8.57
CA VAL A 101 -4.67 -17.18 7.65
C VAL A 101 -5.65 -16.42 6.81
N GLY A 102 -5.31 -15.22 6.39
CA GLY A 102 -5.88 -14.77 5.14
C GLY A 102 -5.06 -13.81 4.34
N PHE A 103 -5.48 -13.83 3.09
CA PHE A 103 -4.84 -13.21 1.96
C PHE A 103 -5.60 -11.93 1.64
N MET A 104 -4.86 -10.84 1.47
CA MET A 104 -5.45 -9.51 1.30
C MET A 104 -5.27 -9.00 -0.12
N THR A 105 -6.32 -8.38 -0.65
CA THR A 105 -6.33 -7.60 -1.90
C THR A 105 -7.39 -6.49 -1.78
N THR A 106 -7.58 -5.66 -2.80
CA THR A 106 -8.72 -4.74 -2.91
C THR A 106 -9.52 -5.05 -4.17
N LYS A 107 -10.80 -4.66 -4.22
CA LYS A 107 -11.59 -4.76 -5.47
C LYS A 107 -10.90 -4.02 -6.60
N LYS A 108 -10.40 -2.81 -6.31
CA LYS A 108 -9.67 -1.96 -7.26
C LYS A 108 -8.47 -2.68 -7.87
N LEU A 109 -7.67 -3.40 -7.08
CA LEU A 109 -6.53 -4.16 -7.61
C LEU A 109 -6.98 -5.28 -8.56
N VAL A 110 -8.03 -6.03 -8.19
CA VAL A 110 -8.58 -7.12 -9.01
C VAL A 110 -9.22 -6.61 -10.31
N GLU A 111 -9.89 -5.46 -10.26
CA GLU A 111 -10.50 -4.82 -11.43
C GLU A 111 -9.47 -4.27 -12.41
N LEU A 112 -8.36 -3.74 -11.89
CA LEU A 112 -7.26 -3.25 -12.71
C LEU A 112 -6.47 -4.42 -13.32
N ASP A 113 -6.22 -5.48 -12.58
CA ASP A 113 -5.58 -6.70 -13.07
C ASP A 113 -6.13 -7.96 -12.38
N ALA A 114 -6.78 -8.82 -13.17
CA ALA A 114 -7.39 -10.06 -12.68
C ALA A 114 -6.37 -11.07 -12.12
N SER A 115 -5.07 -10.86 -12.32
CA SER A 115 -4.01 -11.63 -11.67
C SER A 115 -3.78 -11.22 -10.21
N CYS A 116 -4.14 -9.99 -9.81
CA CYS A 116 -4.03 -9.46 -8.44
C CYS A 116 -5.15 -9.92 -7.50
N THR A 117 -5.46 -11.22 -7.54
CA THR A 117 -6.42 -11.87 -6.64
C THR A 117 -5.72 -12.48 -5.44
N THR A 118 -6.48 -12.74 -4.37
CA THR A 118 -5.99 -13.42 -3.16
C THR A 118 -5.39 -14.80 -3.43
N ASN A 119 -5.87 -15.51 -4.45
CA ASN A 119 -5.40 -16.86 -4.81
C ASN A 119 -4.06 -16.88 -5.55
N LYS A 120 -3.54 -15.71 -5.96
CA LYS A 120 -2.34 -15.58 -6.81
C LYS A 120 -1.22 -14.77 -6.15
N GLY A 121 -1.10 -14.89 -4.83
CA GLY A 121 0.05 -14.34 -4.10
C GLY A 121 -0.27 -13.23 -3.12
N ALA A 122 -1.55 -12.92 -2.90
CA ALA A 122 -2.01 -11.96 -1.90
C ALA A 122 -1.30 -10.60 -2.06
N PRO A 123 -1.75 -9.76 -3.01
CA PRO A 123 -1.01 -8.58 -3.43
C PRO A 123 -0.79 -7.54 -2.32
N LEU A 124 -1.57 -7.56 -1.24
CA LEU A 124 -1.35 -6.71 -0.06
C LEU A 124 -0.74 -7.46 1.11
N GLY A 125 -0.24 -8.67 0.87
CA GLY A 125 0.40 -9.54 1.82
C GLY A 125 -0.58 -10.49 2.50
N THR A 126 -0.07 -11.16 3.51
CA THR A 126 -0.79 -12.21 4.23
C THR A 126 -0.72 -11.92 5.72
N VAL A 127 -1.81 -12.21 6.43
CA VAL A 127 -1.90 -12.11 7.89
C VAL A 127 -2.22 -13.46 8.49
N TRP A 128 -1.64 -13.74 9.65
CA TRP A 128 -1.85 -14.97 10.40
C TRP A 128 -2.33 -14.66 11.80
N LYS A 129 -3.25 -15.48 12.29
CA LYS A 129 -3.53 -15.64 13.71
C LYS A 129 -2.80 -16.87 14.21
N VAL A 130 -1.89 -16.66 15.16
CA VAL A 130 -1.05 -17.72 15.71
C VAL A 130 -1.23 -17.78 17.22
N ASN A 131 -1.47 -18.98 17.74
CA ASN A 131 -1.65 -19.18 19.18
C ASN A 131 -0.36 -18.92 19.97
N GLY A 132 -0.53 -18.40 21.20
CA GLY A 132 0.54 -18.18 22.16
C GLY A 132 1.20 -16.82 22.04
N THR A 133 2.47 -16.77 22.45
CA THR A 133 3.27 -15.54 22.50
C THR A 133 4.21 -15.48 21.32
N TYR A 134 4.29 -14.30 20.69
CA TYR A 134 5.28 -14.05 19.66
C TYR A 134 6.69 -14.13 20.23
N THR A 135 7.51 -15.00 19.66
CA THR A 135 8.95 -15.07 19.96
C THR A 135 9.72 -14.58 18.76
N THR A 136 10.68 -13.69 18.97
CA THR A 136 11.62 -13.28 17.92
C THR A 136 12.47 -14.48 17.49
N GLY A 137 12.34 -14.91 16.23
CA GLY A 137 13.10 -16.00 15.61
C GLY A 137 13.42 -15.70 14.13
N GLU A 138 13.95 -16.68 13.39
CA GLU A 138 14.29 -16.60 11.94
C GLU A 138 13.05 -16.57 11.01
N ASN A 139 12.11 -15.73 11.38
CA ASN A 139 10.80 -15.65 10.79
C ASN A 139 10.76 -14.49 9.80
N THR A 140 10.25 -14.70 8.59
CA THR A 140 10.07 -13.64 7.57
C THR A 140 8.84 -12.75 7.83
N TRP A 141 8.12 -13.01 8.91
CA TRP A 141 6.92 -12.28 9.33
C TRP A 141 7.25 -11.24 10.39
N VAL A 142 6.48 -10.16 10.39
CA VAL A 142 6.54 -9.08 11.36
C VAL A 142 5.36 -9.21 12.32
N LEU A 143 5.63 -9.07 13.63
CA LEU A 143 4.57 -8.97 14.63
C LEU A 143 3.74 -7.71 14.36
N VAL A 144 2.44 -7.91 14.15
CA VAL A 144 1.48 -6.82 14.04
C VAL A 144 0.96 -6.43 15.42
N LYS A 145 0.45 -7.41 16.17
CA LYS A 145 -0.09 -7.18 17.52
C LYS A 145 -0.10 -8.46 18.35
N GLN A 146 0.30 -8.34 19.61
CA GLN A 146 0.17 -9.40 20.62
C GLN A 146 -1.16 -9.23 21.38
N PHE A 147 -1.92 -10.32 21.49
CA PHE A 147 -3.08 -10.48 22.37
C PHE A 147 -2.75 -11.45 23.51
N PRO A 148 -3.60 -11.63 24.53
CA PRO A 148 -3.27 -12.47 25.68
C PRO A 148 -2.97 -13.95 25.34
N ASP A 149 -3.67 -14.52 24.36
CA ASP A 149 -3.65 -15.96 24.02
C ASP A 149 -3.21 -16.24 22.57
N TYR A 150 -3.07 -15.21 21.74
CA TYR A 150 -2.59 -15.31 20.36
C TYR A 150 -1.88 -14.02 19.93
N TYR A 151 -1.26 -14.04 18.76
CA TYR A 151 -0.77 -12.85 18.09
C TYR A 151 -1.19 -12.82 16.62
N ILE A 152 -1.18 -11.61 16.06
CA ILE A 152 -1.32 -11.37 14.63
C ILE A 152 0.06 -11.08 14.06
N ALA A 153 0.42 -11.80 13.01
CA ALA A 153 1.64 -11.57 12.25
C ALA A 153 1.29 -11.22 10.80
N TYR A 154 2.19 -10.50 10.14
CA TYR A 154 2.07 -10.08 8.76
C TYR A 154 3.34 -10.40 7.97
N ARG A 155 3.17 -10.75 6.71
CA ARG A 155 4.24 -10.92 5.72
C ARG A 155 3.86 -10.14 4.49
N GLU A 156 4.81 -9.38 3.99
CA GLU A 156 4.67 -8.65 2.75
C GLU A 156 4.43 -9.59 1.56
N PRO A 157 3.85 -9.09 0.46
CA PRO A 157 3.77 -9.83 -0.79
C PRO A 157 5.16 -10.33 -1.19
N GLY A 158 5.30 -11.64 -1.39
CA GLY A 158 6.58 -12.23 -1.82
C GLY A 158 6.82 -12.14 -3.32
N MET A 159 5.79 -11.82 -4.10
CA MET A 159 5.83 -11.70 -5.56
C MET A 159 4.94 -10.55 -6.01
N GLN A 160 5.32 -9.92 -7.11
CA GLN A 160 4.48 -8.93 -7.79
C GLN A 160 3.24 -9.63 -8.34
N CYS A 161 2.08 -8.99 -8.18
CA CYS A 161 0.83 -9.57 -8.67
C CYS A 161 0.57 -9.28 -10.15
N SER A 162 1.20 -8.23 -10.71
CA SER A 162 1.08 -7.83 -12.12
C SER A 162 2.48 -7.66 -12.75
N GLU A 163 2.56 -7.82 -14.07
CA GLU A 163 3.78 -7.54 -14.84
C GLU A 163 3.94 -6.04 -15.17
N ASP A 164 2.88 -5.23 -14.98
CA ASP A 164 2.93 -3.79 -15.24
C ASP A 164 3.62 -3.05 -14.08
N PRO A 165 4.76 -2.37 -14.30
CA PRO A 165 5.47 -1.66 -13.24
C PRO A 165 4.66 -0.52 -12.61
N ALA A 166 3.69 0.08 -13.32
CA ALA A 166 2.83 1.11 -12.75
C ALA A 166 1.92 0.56 -11.64
N PHE A 167 1.59 -0.73 -11.68
CA PHE A 167 0.80 -1.39 -10.65
C PHE A 167 1.59 -1.62 -9.37
N ASN A 168 2.89 -1.88 -9.50
CA ASN A 168 3.75 -2.13 -8.35
C ASN A 168 3.76 -0.93 -7.39
N GLN A 169 3.84 0.29 -7.92
CA GLN A 169 3.77 1.49 -7.09
C GLN A 169 2.42 1.61 -6.37
N LEU A 170 1.31 1.34 -7.05
CA LEU A 170 -0.02 1.35 -6.42
C LEU A 170 -0.11 0.30 -5.30
N VAL A 171 0.40 -0.91 -5.53
CA VAL A 171 0.44 -1.98 -4.53
C VAL A 171 1.29 -1.59 -3.33
N ASP A 172 2.44 -0.95 -3.55
CA ASP A 172 3.32 -0.46 -2.48
C ASP A 172 2.63 0.62 -1.63
N ASP A 173 1.95 1.58 -2.28
CA ASP A 173 1.21 2.64 -1.60
C ASP A 173 0.07 2.07 -0.75
N LEU A 174 -0.72 1.14 -1.32
CA LEU A 174 -1.79 0.45 -0.60
C LEU A 174 -1.26 -0.41 0.56
N THR A 175 -0.12 -1.07 0.36
CA THR A 175 0.54 -1.86 1.40
C THR A 175 1.05 -0.98 2.53
N ALA A 176 1.61 0.20 2.21
CA ALA A 176 2.03 1.17 3.21
C ALA A 176 0.84 1.70 4.03
N ASP A 177 -0.28 2.01 3.38
CA ASP A 177 -1.51 2.42 4.06
C ASP A 177 -2.11 1.31 4.94
N LEU A 178 -2.05 0.06 4.48
CA LEU A 178 -2.49 -1.10 5.26
C LEU A 178 -1.65 -1.27 6.52
N LYS A 179 -0.33 -1.12 6.41
CA LYS A 179 0.57 -1.17 7.57
C LYS A 179 0.30 -0.06 8.57
N LYS A 180 -0.05 1.15 8.13
CA LYS A 180 -0.49 2.22 9.06
C LYS A 180 -1.75 1.80 9.80
N SER A 181 -2.69 1.17 9.09
CA SER A 181 -3.95 0.67 9.65
C SER A 181 -3.74 -0.40 10.73
N PHE A 182 -2.63 -1.16 10.70
CA PHE A 182 -2.31 -2.15 11.72
C PHE A 182 -2.17 -1.58 13.13
N THR A 183 -1.80 -0.31 13.27
CA THR A 183 -1.74 0.36 14.59
C THR A 183 -3.11 0.47 15.27
N THR A 184 -4.19 0.35 14.49
CA THR A 184 -5.58 0.45 14.96
C THR A 184 -6.22 -0.91 15.25
N ILE A 185 -5.50 -2.01 15.03
CA ILE A 185 -6.05 -3.36 15.21
C ILE A 185 -6.55 -3.55 16.65
N SER A 186 -7.73 -4.14 16.78
CA SER A 186 -8.35 -4.52 18.05
C SER A 186 -9.10 -5.83 17.90
N GLU A 187 -9.49 -6.46 19.01
CA GLU A 187 -10.37 -7.64 18.96
C GLU A 187 -11.73 -7.22 18.39
N ALA A 188 -12.23 -8.02 17.45
CA ALA A 188 -13.59 -7.82 16.95
C ALA A 188 -14.57 -8.18 18.06
N GLN A 189 -15.49 -7.26 18.38
CA GLN A 189 -16.63 -7.61 19.22
C GLN A 189 -17.61 -8.42 18.37
N ASN A 190 -17.81 -9.68 18.76
CA ASN A 190 -18.80 -10.60 18.20
C ASN A 190 -20.22 -10.20 18.60
#